data_AF-K1SBE0-F1
#
_entry.id   AF-K1SBE0-F1
#
_cell.length_a   1.000
_cell.length_b   1.000
_cell.length_c   1.000
_cell.angle_alpha   90.00
_cell.angle_beta   90.00
_cell.angle_gamma   90.00
#
_symmetry.space_group_name_H-M   'P 1'
#
loop_
_entity.id
_entity.type
_entity.pdbx_description
1 polymer ?
#
loop_
_entity_poly.entity_id
_entity_poly.type
_entity_poly.pdbx_seq_one_letter_code
_entity_poly.pdbx_strand_id
1 'polypeptide(L)' 'KTMAEKLAAEIVDAYNQQGAAFKRKEEMHRMAEANKAFAHFRF' A
#
# COMPACT_ATOMS: atom_id res chain seq x y z
N LYS A 1 2.34 -1.77 -25.30
CA LYS A 1 1.85 -2.17 -23.96
C LYS A 1 0.64 -1.31 -23.61
N THR A 2 -0.55 -1.88 -23.78
CA THR A 2 -1.85 -1.28 -23.49
C THR A 2 -2.06 -1.14 -21.98
N MET A 3 -2.98 -0.27 -21.55
CA MET A 3 -3.31 -0.13 -20.12
C MET A 3 -3.89 -1.41 -19.50
N ALA A 4 -4.56 -2.25 -20.31
CA ALA A 4 -5.08 -3.54 -19.87
C ALA A 4 -3.95 -4.48 -19.41
N GLU A 5 -2.84 -4.55 -20.14
CA GLU A 5 -1.68 -5.38 -19.77
C GLU A 5 -1.01 -4.87 -18.48
N LYS A 6 -0.92 -3.55 -18.29
CA LYS A 6 -0.37 -2.95 -17.08
C LYS A 6 -1.24 -3.24 -15.86
N LEU A 7 -2.56 -3.16 -16.01
CA LEU A 7 -3.50 -3.47 -14.94
C LEU A 7 -3.45 -4.96 -14.56
N ALA A 8 -3.40 -5.85 -15.55
CA ALA A 8 -3.26 -7.29 -15.29
C ALA A 8 -1.95 -7.62 -14.56
N ALA A 9 -0.83 -6.99 -14.95
CA ALA A 9 0.44 -7.12 -14.26
C ALA A 9 0.36 -6.63 -12.80
N GLU A 10 -0.22 -5.45 -12.55
CA GLU A 10 -0.34 -4.91 -11.18
C GLU A 10 -1.23 -5.79 -10.28
N ILE A 11 -2.29 -6.41 -10.84
CA ILE A 11 -3.15 -7.33 -10.10
C ILE A 11 -2.39 -8.60 -9.70
N VAL A 12 -1.58 -9.16 -10.61
CA VAL A 12 -0.75 -10.35 -10.33
C VAL A 12 0.35 -10.01 -9.33
N ASP A 13 0.99 -8.86 -9.45
CA ASP A 13 2.02 -8.41 -8.51
C ASP A 13 1.41 -8.21 -7.11
N ALA A 14 0.22 -7.60 -7.02
CA ALA A 14 -0.49 -7.42 -5.76
C ALA A 14 -0.88 -8.76 -5.11
N TYR A 15 -1.27 -9.78 -5.89
CA TYR A 15 -1.53 -11.13 -5.39
C TYR A 15 -0.27 -11.76 -4.77
N ASN A 16 0.90 -11.53 -5.38
CA ASN A 16 2.19 -12.00 -4.87
C ASN A 16 2.75 -11.14 -3.73
N GLN A 17 1.94 -10.27 -3.12
CA GLN A 17 2.38 -9.33 -2.08
C GLN A 17 3.53 -8.42 -2.53
N GLN A 18 3.58 -8.12 -3.83
CA GLN A 18 4.55 -7.26 -4.46
C GLN A 18 3.82 -6.13 -5.21
N GLY A 19 4.58 -5.24 -5.83
CA GLY A 19 4.03 -4.10 -6.56
C GLY A 19 3.78 -2.86 -5.70
N ALA A 20 3.42 -1.78 -6.38
CA ALA A 20 3.30 -0.46 -5.77
C ALA A 20 2.12 -0.40 -4.80
N ALA A 21 1.03 -1.09 -5.12
CA ALA A 21 -0.16 -1.14 -4.26
C ALA A 21 0.12 -1.78 -2.89
N PHE A 22 0.83 -2.92 -2.85
CA PHE A 22 1.18 -3.59 -1.60
C PHE A 22 2.16 -2.77 -0.77
N LYS A 23 3.21 -2.21 -1.40
CA LYS A 23 4.17 -1.35 -0.72
C LYS A 23 3.51 -0.14 -0.07
N ARG A 24 2.56 0.50 -0.75
CA ARG A 24 1.82 1.67 -0.23
C ARG A 24 0.98 1.31 0.99
N LYS A 25 0.37 0.12 0.99
CA LYS A 25 -0.35 -0.42 2.15
C LYS A 25 0.60 -0.61 3.34
N GLU A 26 1.77 -1.22 3.13
CA GLU A 26 2.74 -1.44 4.21
C GLU A 26 3.30 -0.12 4.76
N GLU A 27 3.67 0.82 3.89
CA GLU A 27 4.12 2.16 4.31
C GLU A 27 3.07 2.90 5.13
N MET A 28 1.79 2.81 4.73
CA MET A 28 0.69 3.42 5.49
C MET A 28 0.52 2.77 6.88
N HIS A 29 0.64 1.44 6.98
CA HIS A 29 0.60 0.75 8.28
C HIS A 29 1.77 1.14 9.18
N ARG A 30 2.99 1.14 8.64
CA ARG A 30 4.20 1.53 9.39
C ARG A 30 4.13 2.98 9.86
N MET A 31 3.63 3.87 9.00
CA MET A 31 3.41 5.28 9.34
C MET A 31 2.31 5.45 10.40
N ALA A 32 1.24 4.64 10.36
CA ALA A 32 0.20 4.64 11.39
C ALA A 32 0.74 4.16 12.75
N GLU A 33 1.62 3.15 12.77
CA GLU A 33 2.29 2.71 13.99
C GLU A 33 3.25 3.77 14.54
N ALA A 34 4.01 4.44 13.68
CA ALA A 34 4.88 5.54 14.09
C ALA A 34 4.09 6.72 14.69
N ASN A 35 2.91 7.02 14.13
CA ASN A 35 2.04 8.08 14.61
C ASN A 35 1.09 7.64 15.75
N LYS A 36 1.23 6.41 16.25
CA LYS A 36 0.40 5.87 17.34
C LYS A 36 0.50 6.73 18.60
N ALA A 37 1.67 7.30 18.89
CA ALA A 37 1.87 8.22 20.02
C ALA A 37 1.05 9.51 19.90
N PHE A 38 0.74 9.96 18.68
CA PHE A 38 -0.08 11.13 18.41
C PHE A 38 -1.57 10.81 18.27
N ALA A 39 -1.97 9.54 18.40
CA ALA A 39 -3.38 9.14 18.33
C ALA A 39 -4.24 9.78 19.43
N HIS A 40 -3.62 10.22 20.52
CA HIS A 40 -4.26 10.92 21.62
C HIS A 40 -4.66 12.38 21.31
N PHE A 41 -4.06 13.00 20.27
CA PHE A 41 -4.43 14.36 19.80
C PHE A 41 -5.65 14.36 18.85
N ARG A 42 -6.42 13.27 18.81
CA ARG A 42 -7.56 13.12 17.88
C ARG A 42 -8.86 13.79 18.38
N PHE A 43 -8.76 14.64 19.40
CA PHE A 43 -9.85 15.45 19.95
C PHE A 43 -9.32 16.83 20.33
#